data_AF-A0A370L1Z3-F1
#
_entry.id   AF-A0A370L1Z3-F1
#
_cell.length_a   1.000
_cell.length_b   1.000
_cell.length_c   1.000
_cell.angle_alpha   90.00
_cell.angle_beta   90.00
_cell.angle_gamma   90.00
#
_symmetry.space_group_name_H-M   'P 1'
#
loop_
_entity.id
_entity.type
_entity.pdbx_description
1 polymer ?
#
loop_
_entity_poly.entity_id
_entity_poly.type
_entity_poly.pdbx_seq_one_letter_code
_entity_poly.pdbx_strand_id
1 'polypeptide(L)'
;MGEISGRDVTAALGPVNELIVREVLRTGATQLEFKRALAFAKGPANANAVAYSVLTETLQRLVDLLTVALEQRPERPRGASVEGGHRAA
;
A
#
# COMPACT_ATOMS: atom_id res chain seq x y z
N MET A 1 4.56 -13.64 -19.17
CA MET A 1 4.59 -12.82 -17.94
C MET A 1 3.29 -13.10 -17.22
N GLY A 2 3.32 -13.64 -15.99
CA GLY A 2 2.11 -14.08 -15.31
C GLY A 2 1.27 -12.91 -14.82
N GLU A 3 -0.01 -12.92 -15.16
CA GLU A 3 -1.02 -12.04 -14.56
C GLU A 3 -1.06 -12.28 -13.05
N ILE A 4 -1.27 -11.22 -12.27
CA ILE A 4 -1.41 -11.38 -10.83
C ILE A 4 -2.74 -12.05 -10.48
N SER A 5 -2.71 -13.02 -9.56
CA SER A 5 -3.92 -13.67 -9.04
C SER A 5 -4.28 -13.16 -7.64
N GLY A 6 -5.54 -13.30 -7.25
CA GLY A 6 -6.00 -12.97 -5.90
C GLY A 6 -5.21 -13.71 -4.80
N ARG A 7 -4.71 -14.92 -5.09
CA ARG A 7 -3.82 -15.66 -4.18
C ARG A 7 -2.49 -14.94 -3.93
N ASP A 8 -1.90 -14.33 -4.95
CA ASP A 8 -0.66 -13.54 -4.81
C ASP A 8 -0.90 -12.31 -3.93
N VAL A 9 -2.05 -11.66 -4.11
CA VAL A 9 -2.44 -10.48 -3.33
C VAL A 9 -2.63 -10.85 -1.86
N THR A 10 -3.40 -11.90 -1.56
CA THR A 10 -3.61 -12.38 -0.19
C THR A 10 -2.31 -12.88 0.46
N ALA A 11 -1.43 -13.54 -0.29
CA ALA A 11 -0.13 -13.96 0.24
C ALA A 11 0.76 -12.76 0.62
N ALA A 12 0.72 -11.68 -0.15
CA ALA A 12 1.52 -10.48 0.07
C ALA A 12 0.96 -9.55 1.16
N LEU A 13 -0.37 -9.44 1.22
CA LEU A 13 -1.11 -8.53 2.09
C LEU A 13 -1.75 -9.21 3.30
N GLY A 14 -1.77 -10.54 3.40
CA GLY A 14 -2.46 -11.28 4.44
C GLY A 14 -3.99 -11.19 4.30
N PRO A 15 -4.76 -11.52 5.36
CA PRO A 15 -6.21 -11.33 5.35
C PRO A 15 -6.54 -9.84 5.27
N VAL A 16 -6.87 -9.38 4.07
CA VAL A 16 -7.31 -8.01 3.76
C VAL A 16 -8.70 -8.03 3.14
N ASN A 17 -9.35 -6.87 3.11
CA ASN A 17 -10.69 -6.72 2.54
C ASN A 17 -10.71 -7.20 1.07
N GLU A 18 -11.69 -8.04 0.72
CA GLU A 18 -11.89 -8.58 -0.63
C GLU A 18 -12.02 -7.47 -1.68
N LEU A 19 -12.53 -6.30 -1.28
CA LEU A 19 -12.61 -5.12 -2.15
C LEU A 19 -11.23 -4.66 -2.64
N ILE A 20 -10.20 -4.71 -1.77
CA ILE A 20 -8.82 -4.35 -2.12
C ILE A 20 -8.26 -5.37 -3.11
N VAL A 21 -8.51 -6.66 -2.89
CA VAL A 21 -8.09 -7.73 -3.81
C VAL A 21 -8.71 -7.54 -5.19
N ARG A 22 -10.02 -7.26 -5.24
CA ARG A 22 -10.73 -7.01 -6.51
C ARG A 22 -10.20 -5.78 -7.23
N GLU A 23 -9.91 -4.71 -6.51
CA GLU A 23 -9.40 -3.47 -7.10
C GLU A 23 -7.98 -3.64 -7.67
N VAL A 24 -7.11 -4.39 -6.97
CA VAL A 24 -5.76 -4.76 -7.45
C VAL A 24 -5.82 -5.63 -8.70
N LEU A 25 -6.78 -6.57 -8.78
CA LEU A 25 -6.98 -7.38 -9.98
C LEU A 25 -7.57 -6.55 -11.13
N ARG A 26 -8.46 -5.60 -10.83
CA ARG A 26 -9.08 -4.72 -11.84
C ARG A 26 -8.07 -3.81 -12.53
N THR A 27 -6.98 -3.43 -11.85
CA THR A 27 -5.89 -2.67 -12.48
C THR A 27 -5.19 -3.40 -13.63
N GLY A 28 -5.39 -4.72 -13.78
CA GLY A 28 -4.77 -5.50 -14.88
C GLY A 28 -3.24 -5.57 -14.79
N ALA A 29 -2.68 -5.27 -13.63
CA ALA A 29 -1.26 -5.19 -13.42
C ALA A 29 -0.61 -6.57 -13.42
N THR A 30 0.64 -6.63 -13.89
CA THR A 30 1.44 -7.85 -13.83
C THR A 30 1.92 -8.12 -12.40
N GLN A 31 2.30 -9.38 -12.13
CA GLN A 31 2.88 -9.75 -10.84
C GLN A 31 4.15 -8.92 -10.51
N LEU A 32 4.90 -8.48 -11.53
CA LEU A 32 6.08 -7.63 -11.36
C LEU A 32 5.72 -6.23 -10.89
N GLU A 33 4.70 -5.61 -11.49
CA GLU A 33 4.22 -4.29 -11.10
C GLU A 33 3.67 -4.29 -9.69
N PHE A 34 2.90 -5.33 -9.33
CA PHE A 34 2.42 -5.50 -7.96
C PHE A 34 3.55 -5.62 -6.94
N LYS A 35 4.59 -6.43 -7.23
CA LYS A 35 5.76 -6.55 -6.35
C LYS A 35 6.49 -5.22 -6.19
N ARG A 36 6.63 -4.44 -7.27
CA ARG A 36 7.23 -3.09 -7.22
C ARG A 36 6.40 -2.14 -6.38
N ALA A 37 5.08 -2.11 -6.59
CA ALA A 37 4.17 -1.26 -5.82
C ALA A 37 4.18 -1.65 -4.33
N LEU A 38 4.22 -2.94 -4.01
CA LEU A 38 4.31 -3.43 -2.63
C LEU A 38 5.63 -3.05 -1.96
N ALA A 39 6.75 -3.20 -2.69
CA ALA A 39 8.06 -2.79 -2.19
C ALA A 39 8.12 -1.27 -1.99
N PHE A 40 7.47 -0.50 -2.86
CA PHE A 40 7.36 0.94 -2.73
C PHE A 40 6.54 1.31 -1.49
N ALA A 41 5.32 0.78 -1.35
CA ALA A 41 4.40 1.07 -0.23
C ALA A 41 4.97 0.66 1.15
N LYS A 42 5.75 -0.42 1.22
CA LYS A 42 6.44 -0.85 2.46
C LYS A 42 7.76 -0.13 2.72
N GLY A 43 8.39 0.40 1.67
CA GLY A 43 9.73 0.96 1.72
C GLY A 43 9.75 2.45 2.06
N PRO A 44 10.95 3.01 2.35
CA PRO A 44 11.11 4.44 2.61
C PRO A 44 10.79 5.31 1.38
N ALA A 45 10.80 4.72 0.17
CA ALA A 45 10.41 5.38 -1.07
C ALA A 45 8.95 5.87 -1.05
N ASN A 46 8.06 5.25 -0.27
CA ASN A 46 6.68 5.72 -0.10
C ASN A 46 6.59 7.16 0.39
N ALA A 47 7.56 7.60 1.20
CA ALA A 47 7.61 8.96 1.73
C ALA A 47 8.20 9.98 0.73
N ASN A 48 8.71 9.52 -0.41
CA ASN A 48 9.33 10.38 -1.42
C ASN A 48 8.33 10.67 -2.56
N ALA A 49 7.72 11.86 -2.51
CA ALA A 49 6.78 12.33 -3.52
C ALA A 49 7.38 12.38 -4.94
N VAL A 50 8.68 12.66 -5.09
CA VAL A 50 9.34 12.65 -6.40
C VAL A 50 9.42 11.23 -6.95
N ALA A 51 9.73 10.25 -6.09
CA ALA A 51 9.75 8.84 -6.45
C ALA A 51 8.34 8.29 -6.78
N TYR A 52 7.30 8.87 -6.20
CA TYR A 52 5.91 8.53 -6.50
C TYR A 52 5.46 9.12 -7.86
N SER A 53 5.81 10.38 -8.14
CA SER A 53 5.43 11.07 -9.37
C SER A 53 6.07 10.51 -10.64
N VAL A 54 7.17 9.75 -10.53
CA VAL A 54 7.82 9.07 -11.67
C VAL A 54 7.20 7.70 -12.00
N LEU A 55 6.26 7.21 -11.19
CA LEU A 55 5.54 5.97 -11.45
C LEU A 55 4.48 6.17 -12.54
N THR A 56 4.12 5.10 -13.24
CA THR A 56 2.95 5.09 -14.13
C THR A 56 1.66 5.20 -13.31
N GLU A 57 0.59 5.72 -13.90
CA GLU A 57 -0.71 5.86 -13.21
C GLU A 57 -1.22 4.53 -12.60
N THR A 58 -0.97 3.41 -13.29
CA THR A 58 -1.29 2.06 -12.77
C THR A 58 -0.52 1.73 -11.51
N LEU A 59 0.79 2.03 -11.46
CA LEU A 59 1.63 1.79 -10.29
C LEU A 59 1.29 2.73 -9.14
N GLN A 60 1.00 4.00 -9.42
CA GLN A 60 0.53 4.97 -8.43
C GLN A 60 -0.74 4.46 -7.73
N ARG A 61 -1.73 4.05 -8.53
CA ARG A 61 -2.99 3.52 -8.00
C ARG A 61 -2.81 2.24 -7.18
N LEU A 62 -1.89 1.35 -7.59
CA LEU A 62 -1.53 0.18 -6.79
C LEU A 62 -0.89 0.59 -5.47
N VAL A 63 0.05 1.54 -5.47
CA VAL A 63 0.71 2.03 -4.25
C VAL A 63 -0.31 2.63 -3.28
N ASP A 64 -1.26 3.44 -3.77
CA ASP A 64 -2.34 3.98 -2.93
C ASP A 64 -3.17 2.86 -2.28
N LEU A 65 -3.64 1.89 -3.09
CA LEU A 65 -4.43 0.76 -2.59
C LEU A 65 -3.65 -0.09 -1.58
N LEU A 66 -2.36 -0.33 -1.84
CA LEU A 66 -1.49 -1.10 -0.97
C LEU A 66 -1.18 -0.34 0.32
N THR A 67 -1.00 0.98 0.26
CA THR A 67 -0.81 1.82 1.45
C THR A 67 -2.02 1.72 2.35
N VAL A 68 -3.23 1.91 1.78
CA VAL A 68 -4.48 1.75 2.52
C VAL A 68 -4.63 0.32 3.08
N ALA A 69 -4.28 -0.71 2.31
CA ALA A 69 -4.34 -2.10 2.77
C ALA A 69 -3.38 -2.38 3.94
N LEU A 70 -2.19 -1.77 3.91
CA LEU A 70 -1.18 -1.89 4.95
C LEU A 70 -1.57 -1.10 6.21
N GLU A 71 -2.22 0.05 6.06
CA GLU A 71 -2.76 0.84 7.19
C GLU A 71 -4.00 0.18 7.83
N GLN A 72 -4.83 -0.51 7.03
CA GLN A 72 -5.98 -1.26 7.53
C GLN A 72 -5.60 -2.59 8.19
N ARG A 73 -4.34 -3.05 8.08
CA ARG A 73 -3.89 -4.14 8.93
C ARG A 73 -3.93 -3.64 10.38
N PRO A 74 -4.62 -4.34 11.29
CA PRO A 74 -4.60 -4.03 12.71
C PRO A 74 -3.23 -4.44 13.29
N GLU A 75 -2.17 -3.77 12.89
CA GLU A 75 -0.93 -3.75 13.64
C GLU A 75 -1.14 -2.70 14.74
N ARG A 76 -1.14 -3.17 16.00
CA ARG A 76 -1.21 -2.43 17.27
C ARG A 76 -0.83 -0.94 17.14
N PRO A 77 -1.55 -0.05 17.86
CA PRO A 77 -1.49 1.39 17.65
C PRO A 77 -0.04 1.85 17.58
N ARG A 78 0.39 2.24 16.38
CA ARG A 78 1.59 3.04 16.21
C ARG A 78 1.31 4.29 17.02
N GLY A 79 2.01 4.41 18.15
CA GLY A 79 1.76 5.41 19.17
C GLY A 79 1.44 6.73 18.51
N ALA A 80 0.21 7.17 18.71
CA ALA A 80 -0.13 8.57 18.64
C ALA A 80 0.81 9.25 19.64
N SER A 81 1.99 9.67 19.19
CA SER A 81 2.67 10.80 19.76
C SER A 81 1.86 12.01 19.31
N VAL A 82 0.66 12.12 19.88
CA VAL A 82 0.08 13.41 20.17
C VAL A 82 1.06 14.04 21.15
N GLU A 83 2.06 14.73 20.59
CA GLU A 83 2.79 15.75 21.33
C GLU A 83 1.74 16.82 21.64
N GLY A 84 1.01 16.56 22.73
CA GLY A 84 0.07 17.49 23.31
C GLY A 84 0.88 18.70 23.71
N GLY A 85 0.75 19.75 22.90
CA GLY A 85 1.08 21.09 23.32
C GLY A 85 0.28 21.42 24.57
N HIS A 86 0.86 21.14 25.74
CA HIS A 86 0.36 21.69 26.99
C HIS A 86 0.83 23.13 27.10
N ARG A 87 0.00 23.99 26.50
CA ARG A 87 -0.06 25.40 26.79
C ARG A 87 -0.83 25.60 28.10
N ALA A 88 -0.26 26.45 28.96
CA ALA A 88 -0.88 27.21 30.05
C ALA A 88 -1.27 26.47 31.34
N ALA A 89 -0.53 26.78 32.42
CA ALA A 89 -1.08 27.27 33.67
C ALA A 89 -0.08 28.29 34.27
#